data_AF-A0AA39P9A0-F1
#
_entry.id   AF-A0AA39P9A0-F1
#
_cell.length_a   1.000
_cell.length_b   1.000
_cell.length_c   1.000
_cell.angle_alpha   90.00
_cell.angle_beta   90.00
_cell.angle_gamma   90.00
#
_symmetry.space_group_name_H-M   'P 1'
#
loop_
_entity.id
_entity.type
_entity.pdbx_description
1 polymer ?
#
loop_
_entity_poly.entity_id
_entity_poly.type
_entity_poly.pdbx_seq_one_letter_code
_entity_poly.pdbx_strand_id
1 'polypeptide(L)'
;TPCDFTEYEFMARTYLQSNESLLPSKQFASLSLGFKDPLVRDWFVADMTRLCSLTLTDFLSEIWTAFLPRDWDRKIKDSILSTYQGVDEPAIIWITRLRSKNTFIRNTPHHLSNHELLAHFKSHLNKHLSSIHRHDADAQKE
;
A
#
# COMPACT_ATOMS: atom_id res chain seq x y z
N THR A 1 -10.69 -2.11 -1.32
CA THR A 1 -9.70 -2.33 -0.23
C THR A 1 -8.50 -1.43 -0.44
N PRO A 2 -7.60 -1.24 0.53
CA PRO A 2 -6.37 -0.45 0.34
C PRO A 2 -5.51 -0.90 -0.85
N CYS A 3 -5.50 -2.20 -1.13
CA CYS A 3 -4.83 -2.75 -2.33
C CYS A 3 -5.48 -2.22 -3.61
N ASP A 4 -6.80 -2.33 -3.74
CA ASP A 4 -7.53 -1.87 -4.93
C ASP A 4 -7.38 -0.36 -5.16
N PHE A 5 -7.35 0.43 -4.07
CA PHE A 5 -7.15 1.88 -4.16
C PHE A 5 -5.71 2.27 -4.52
N THR A 6 -4.73 1.49 -4.06
CA THR A 6 -3.32 1.66 -4.47
C THR A 6 -3.14 1.33 -5.95
N GLU A 7 -3.79 0.25 -6.42
CA GLU A 7 -3.80 -0.13 -7.84
C GLU A 7 -4.48 0.94 -8.69
N TYR A 8 -5.64 1.45 -8.24
CA TYR A 8 -6.33 2.55 -8.91
C TYR A 8 -5.47 3.82 -8.97
N GLU A 9 -4.81 4.21 -7.87
CA GLU A 9 -3.89 5.35 -7.87
C GLU A 9 -2.78 5.18 -8.92
N PHE A 10 -2.17 4.00 -8.99
CA PHE A 10 -1.14 3.71 -9.99
C PHE A 10 -1.70 3.87 -11.42
N MET A 11 -2.85 3.24 -11.70
CA MET A 11 -3.51 3.35 -13.01
C MET A 11 -3.88 4.79 -13.36
N ALA A 12 -4.41 5.56 -12.40
CA ALA A 12 -4.82 6.93 -12.61
C ALA A 12 -3.62 7.83 -12.94
N ARG A 13 -2.52 7.69 -12.19
CA ARG A 13 -1.27 8.42 -12.44
C ARG A 13 -0.71 8.09 -13.82
N THR A 14 -0.58 6.81 -14.16
CA THR A 14 -0.05 6.37 -15.45
C THR A 14 -0.93 6.81 -16.61
N TYR A 15 -2.26 6.75 -16.45
CA TYR A 15 -3.20 7.19 -17.47
C TYR A 15 -3.06 8.69 -17.75
N LEU A 16 -3.05 9.53 -16.71
CA LEU A 16 -2.91 10.98 -16.88
C LEU A 16 -1.55 11.37 -17.46
N GLN A 17 -0.47 10.70 -17.02
CA GLN A 17 0.87 10.89 -17.59
C GLN A 17 0.96 10.46 -19.06
N SER A 18 0.22 9.43 -19.45
CA SER A 18 0.20 8.97 -20.86
C SER A 18 -0.71 9.83 -21.74
N ASN A 19 -1.56 10.67 -21.14
CA ASN A 19 -2.58 11.47 -21.81
C ASN A 19 -2.49 12.95 -21.38
N GLU A 20 -1.28 13.52 -21.38
CA GLU A 20 -1.03 14.90 -20.92
C GLU A 20 -1.81 15.96 -21.70
N SER A 21 -2.25 15.64 -22.92
CA SER A 21 -3.09 16.51 -23.76
C SER A 21 -4.56 16.56 -23.34
N LEU A 22 -4.99 15.75 -22.36
CA LEU A 22 -6.34 15.81 -21.82
C LEU A 22 -6.58 17.16 -21.15
N LEU A 23 -7.66 17.83 -21.57
CA LEU A 23 -8.17 19.01 -20.89
C LEU A 23 -8.33 18.71 -19.39
N PRO A 24 -7.85 19.57 -18.47
CA PRO A 24 -7.94 19.33 -17.03
C PRO A 24 -9.36 18.98 -16.57
N SER A 25 -10.37 19.65 -17.15
CA SER A 25 -11.79 19.40 -16.86
C SER A 25 -12.31 18.02 -17.28
N LYS A 26 -11.60 17.28 -18.12
CA LYS A 26 -11.99 15.94 -18.59
C LYS A 26 -11.20 14.82 -17.92
N GLN A 27 -10.13 15.12 -17.19
CA GLN A 27 -9.23 14.11 -16.61
C GLN A 27 -9.97 13.14 -15.67
N PHE A 28 -10.64 13.67 -14.65
CA PHE A 28 -11.35 12.84 -13.66
C PHE A 28 -12.60 12.16 -14.21
N ALA A 29 -13.29 12.80 -15.17
CA ALA A 29 -14.39 12.18 -15.90
C ALA A 29 -13.91 10.98 -16.75
N SER A 30 -12.71 11.06 -17.33
CA SER A 30 -12.11 9.91 -18.01
C SER A 30 -11.70 8.82 -17.02
N LEU A 31 -11.15 9.20 -15.86
CA LEU A 31 -10.77 8.25 -14.82
C LEU A 31 -11.98 7.50 -14.23
N SER A 32 -13.16 8.12 -14.18
CA SER A 32 -14.37 7.47 -13.67
C SER A 32 -14.85 6.31 -14.53
N LEU A 33 -14.42 6.22 -15.80
CA LEU A 33 -14.66 5.04 -16.65
C LEU A 33 -14.02 3.77 -16.07
N GLY A 34 -12.95 3.92 -15.27
CA GLY A 34 -12.26 2.82 -14.60
C GLY A 34 -12.96 2.32 -13.33
N PHE A 35 -13.98 3.02 -12.82
CA PHE A 35 -14.69 2.60 -11.62
C PHE A 35 -15.51 1.34 -11.90
N LYS A 36 -15.24 0.26 -11.17
CA LYS A 36 -15.98 -1.01 -11.28
C LYS A 36 -17.15 -1.09 -10.29
N ASP A 37 -17.01 -0.45 -9.14
CA ASP A 37 -18.00 -0.48 -8.06
C ASP A 37 -19.13 0.55 -8.30
N PRO A 38 -20.41 0.14 -8.32
CA PRO A 38 -21.55 1.06 -8.45
C PRO A 38 -21.60 2.16 -7.39
N LEU A 39 -21.19 1.90 -6.15
CA LEU A 39 -21.20 2.90 -5.08
C LEU A 39 -20.17 4.00 -5.34
N VAL A 40 -19.00 3.63 -5.87
CA VAL A 40 -17.97 4.60 -6.25
C VAL A 40 -18.44 5.46 -7.43
N ARG A 41 -19.15 4.85 -8.39
CA ARG A 41 -19.74 5.58 -9.52
C ARG A 41 -20.80 6.58 -9.05
N ASP A 42 -21.72 6.15 -8.20
CA ASP A 42 -22.79 7.00 -7.68
C ASP A 42 -22.23 8.19 -6.89
N TRP A 43 -21.29 7.93 -5.97
CA TRP A 43 -20.56 8.96 -5.24
C TRP A 43 -19.88 9.98 -6.16
N PHE A 44 -19.21 9.49 -7.21
CA PHE A 44 -18.55 10.37 -8.16
C PHE A 44 -19.55 11.22 -8.96
N VAL A 45 -20.64 10.61 -9.43
CA VAL A 45 -21.66 11.32 -10.22
C VAL A 45 -22.38 12.39 -9.40
N ALA A 46 -22.67 12.11 -8.13
CA ALA A 46 -23.34 13.04 -7.22
C ALA A 46 -22.58 14.38 -7.05
N ASP A 47 -21.24 14.32 -7.04
CA ASP A 47 -20.36 15.46 -6.78
C ASP A 47 -19.40 15.77 -7.93
N MET A 48 -19.71 15.29 -9.15
CA MET A 48 -18.78 15.25 -10.29
C MET A 48 -18.13 16.60 -10.59
N THR A 49 -18.90 17.68 -10.58
CA THR A 49 -18.38 19.03 -10.88
C THR A 49 -17.29 19.45 -9.89
N ARG A 50 -17.48 19.16 -8.60
CA ARG A 50 -16.51 19.48 -7.54
C ARG A 50 -15.30 18.57 -7.65
N LEU A 51 -15.51 17.27 -7.79
CA LEU A 51 -14.44 16.27 -7.88
C LEU A 51 -13.53 16.49 -9.10
N CYS A 52 -14.10 16.90 -10.24
CA CYS A 52 -13.33 17.22 -11.46
C CYS A 52 -12.49 18.50 -11.36
N SER A 53 -12.67 19.31 -10.31
CA SER A 53 -11.89 20.54 -10.08
C SER A 53 -10.67 20.33 -9.17
N LEU A 54 -10.55 19.14 -8.57
CA LEU A 54 -9.49 18.82 -7.62
C LEU A 54 -8.15 18.56 -8.31
N THR A 55 -7.07 18.60 -7.53
CA THR A 55 -5.81 17.98 -7.97
C THR A 55 -5.93 16.46 -7.88
N LEU A 56 -5.06 15.72 -8.57
CA LEU A 56 -5.06 14.26 -8.47
C LEU A 56 -4.84 13.79 -7.02
N THR A 57 -3.97 14.48 -6.28
CA THR A 57 -3.70 14.17 -4.87
C THR A 57 -4.94 14.37 -4.01
N ASP A 58 -5.65 15.49 -4.18
CA ASP A 58 -6.85 15.79 -3.39
C ASP A 58 -7.99 14.84 -3.74
N PHE A 59 -8.17 14.55 -5.03
CA PHE A 59 -9.16 13.57 -5.51
C PHE A 59 -8.92 12.17 -4.92
N LEU A 60 -7.68 11.69 -4.94
CA LEU A 60 -7.30 10.40 -4.35
C LEU A 60 -7.48 10.39 -2.83
N SER A 61 -7.22 11.51 -2.16
CA SER A 61 -7.48 11.63 -0.72
C SER A 61 -8.96 11.54 -0.39
N GLU A 62 -9.82 12.18 -1.18
CA GLU A 62 -11.27 12.14 -0.97
C GLU A 62 -11.86 10.75 -1.23
N ILE A 63 -11.48 10.09 -2.34
CA ILE A 63 -11.99 8.75 -2.63
C ILE A 63 -11.53 7.74 -1.57
N TRP A 64 -10.30 7.85 -1.06
CA TRP A 64 -9.83 7.00 0.05
C TRP A 64 -10.62 7.26 1.32
N THR A 65 -10.87 8.53 1.65
CA THR A 65 -11.63 8.91 2.85
C THR A 65 -13.09 8.46 2.77
N ALA A 66 -13.69 8.48 1.58
CA ALA A 66 -15.07 8.07 1.36
C ALA A 66 -15.28 6.56 1.53
N PHE A 67 -14.30 5.73 1.13
CA PHE A 67 -14.49 4.29 0.98
C PHE A 67 -13.61 3.41 1.87
N LEU A 68 -12.52 3.93 2.44
CA LEU A 68 -11.71 3.17 3.39
C LEU A 68 -12.23 3.37 4.82
N PRO A 69 -12.22 2.31 5.65
CA PRO A 69 -12.56 2.44 7.06
C PRO A 69 -11.68 3.47 7.77
N ARG A 70 -12.20 4.13 8.80
CA ARG A 70 -11.36 4.96 9.68
C ARG A 70 -10.19 4.13 10.24
N ASP A 71 -9.03 4.80 10.33
CA ASP A 71 -7.76 4.24 10.79
C ASP A 71 -7.31 3.00 9.99
N TRP A 72 -7.69 2.86 8.71
CA TRP A 72 -7.28 1.73 7.88
C TRP A 72 -5.76 1.59 7.78
N ASP A 73 -5.06 2.71 7.68
CA ASP A 73 -3.62 2.83 7.54
C ASP A 73 -2.90 2.45 8.84
N ARG A 74 -3.40 2.96 9.98
CA ARG A 74 -2.97 2.54 11.31
C ARG A 74 -3.16 1.04 11.51
N LYS A 75 -4.32 0.48 11.15
CA LYS A 75 -4.59 -0.96 11.26
C LYS A 75 -3.64 -1.80 10.42
N ILE A 76 -3.25 -1.34 9.23
CA ILE A 76 -2.21 -2.00 8.42
C ILE A 76 -0.86 -1.94 9.13
N LYS A 77 -0.45 -0.77 9.63
CA LYS A 77 0.79 -0.61 10.41
C LYS A 77 0.80 -1.56 11.61
N ASP A 78 -0.26 -1.59 12.40
CA ASP A 78 -0.38 -2.45 13.57
C ASP A 78 -0.32 -3.93 13.18
N SER A 79 -0.98 -4.32 12.07
CA SER A 79 -0.87 -5.68 11.52
C SER A 79 0.55 -6.04 11.10
N ILE A 80 1.33 -5.09 10.55
CA ILE A 80 2.74 -5.33 10.22
C ILE A 80 3.52 -5.57 11.52
N LEU A 81 3.40 -4.65 12.48
CA LEU A 81 4.16 -4.67 13.73
C LEU A 81 3.80 -5.84 14.65
N SER A 82 2.61 -6.42 14.52
CA SER A 82 2.18 -7.58 15.31
C SER A 82 2.66 -8.92 14.75
N THR A 83 3.30 -8.94 13.58
CA THR A 83 3.65 -10.20 12.90
C THR A 83 5.04 -10.69 13.33
N TYR A 84 5.15 -11.98 13.63
CA TYR A 84 6.43 -12.70 13.80
C TYR A 84 6.66 -13.62 12.61
N GLN A 85 7.93 -13.93 12.31
CA GLN A 85 8.23 -15.00 11.35
C GLN A 85 7.68 -16.33 11.86
N GLY A 86 6.86 -17.01 11.05
CA GLY A 86 6.37 -18.35 11.36
C GLY A 86 7.51 -19.37 11.52
N VAL A 87 7.28 -20.44 12.28
CA VAL A 87 8.28 -21.50 12.52
C VAL A 87 8.77 -22.12 11.20
N ASP A 88 7.85 -22.38 10.27
CA ASP A 88 8.14 -23.00 8.97
C ASP A 88 8.10 -21.99 7.80
N GLU A 89 8.05 -20.68 8.10
CA GLU A 89 7.99 -19.66 7.06
C GLU A 89 9.41 -19.18 6.70
N PRO A 90 9.83 -19.28 5.42
CA PRO A 90 11.10 -18.70 5.01
C PRO A 90 11.14 -17.19 5.26
N ALA A 91 12.24 -16.69 5.83
CA ALA A 91 12.37 -15.28 6.23
C ALA A 91 12.10 -14.31 5.06
N ILE A 92 12.53 -14.67 3.85
CA ILE A 92 12.31 -13.86 2.65
C ILE A 92 10.82 -13.71 2.30
N ILE A 93 10.01 -14.74 2.50
CA ILE A 93 8.56 -14.72 2.24
C ILE A 93 7.88 -13.81 3.26
N TRP A 94 8.22 -13.96 4.54
CA TRP A 94 7.72 -13.11 5.62
C TRP A 94 8.05 -11.63 5.38
N ILE A 95 9.32 -11.32 5.10
CA ILE A 95 9.81 -9.96 4.82
C ILE A 95 9.10 -9.37 3.60
N THR A 96 8.99 -10.13 2.51
CA THR A 96 8.35 -9.66 1.27
C THR A 96 6.89 -9.33 1.49
N ARG A 97 6.16 -10.17 2.22
CA ARG A 97 4.77 -9.93 2.59
C ARG A 97 4.59 -8.67 3.42
N LEU A 98 5.44 -8.45 4.42
CA LEU A 98 5.39 -7.23 5.25
C LEU A 98 5.75 -5.97 4.45
N ARG A 99 6.76 -6.03 3.57
CA ARG A 99 7.09 -4.92 2.67
C ARG A 99 5.94 -4.59 1.72
N SER A 100 5.30 -5.61 1.15
CA SER A 100 4.12 -5.44 0.29
C SER A 100 2.97 -4.78 1.04
N LYS A 101 2.67 -5.20 2.28
CA LYS A 101 1.68 -4.49 3.10
C LYS A 101 2.04 -3.03 3.35
N ASN A 102 3.32 -2.75 3.58
CA ASN A 102 3.81 -1.39 3.82
C ASN A 102 3.66 -0.49 2.57
N THR A 103 3.61 -1.03 1.35
CA THR A 103 3.39 -0.19 0.16
C THR A 103 2.00 0.42 0.12
N PHE A 104 0.99 -0.22 0.70
CA PHE A 104 -0.39 0.30 0.75
C PHE A 104 -0.54 1.56 1.61
N ILE A 105 0.40 1.81 2.52
CA ILE A 105 0.36 2.96 3.43
C ILE A 105 1.43 4.02 3.09
N ARG A 106 2.10 3.93 1.93
CA ARG A 106 3.24 4.78 1.54
C ARG A 106 2.99 6.28 1.63
N ASN A 107 1.80 6.73 1.25
CA ASN A 107 1.43 8.14 1.25
C ASN A 107 0.68 8.56 2.54
N THR A 108 0.84 7.80 3.62
CA THR A 108 0.17 8.05 4.91
C THR A 108 1.21 8.30 6.01
N PRO A 109 0.83 8.99 7.11
CA PRO A 109 1.70 9.14 8.28
C PRO A 109 2.09 7.81 8.97
N HIS A 110 1.40 6.71 8.64
CA HIS A 110 1.61 5.40 9.24
C HIS A 110 2.61 4.52 8.46
N HIS A 111 3.14 4.98 7.33
CA HIS A 111 4.19 4.26 6.59
C HIS A 111 5.43 4.00 7.45
N LEU A 112 5.87 2.74 7.49
CA LEU A 112 7.12 2.38 8.16
C LEU A 112 8.32 2.69 7.25
N SER A 113 9.29 3.43 7.78
CA SER A 113 10.57 3.63 7.12
C SER A 113 11.35 2.31 6.96
N ASN A 114 12.32 2.30 6.04
CA ASN A 114 13.21 1.15 5.88
C ASN A 114 13.97 0.80 7.17
N HIS A 115 14.29 1.81 7.98
CA HIS A 115 14.95 1.63 9.28
C HIS A 115 14.02 0.94 10.28
N GLU A 116 12.77 1.40 10.41
CA GLU A 116 11.77 0.78 11.29
C GLU A 116 11.46 -0.66 10.87
N LEU A 117 11.30 -0.91 9.55
CA LEU A 117 11.11 -2.26 9.04
C LEU A 117 12.31 -3.16 9.35
N LEU A 118 13.54 -2.69 9.16
CA LEU A 118 14.73 -3.48 9.48
C LEU A 118 14.83 -3.80 10.97
N ALA A 119 14.53 -2.84 11.84
CA ALA A 119 14.49 -3.05 13.29
C ALA A 119 13.41 -4.07 13.69
N HIS A 120 12.23 -4.00 13.06
CA HIS A 120 11.16 -4.97 13.25
C HIS A 120 11.59 -6.37 12.79
N PHE A 121 12.18 -6.50 11.60
CA PHE A 121 12.65 -7.78 11.08
C PHE A 121 13.67 -8.44 12.01
N LYS A 122 14.64 -7.69 12.53
CA LYS A 122 15.65 -8.22 13.45
C LYS A 122 15.06 -8.69 14.78
N SER A 123 14.05 -8.00 15.30
CA SER A 123 13.45 -8.31 16.60
C SER A 123 12.41 -9.43 16.54
N HIS A 124 11.80 -9.66 15.38
CA HIS A 124 10.69 -10.60 15.20
C HIS A 124 11.04 -11.81 14.30
N LEU A 125 12.31 -11.94 13.90
CA LEU A 125 12.85 -13.12 13.25
C LEU A 125 12.85 -14.32 14.22
N ASN A 126 12.48 -15.50 13.73
CA ASN A 126 12.50 -16.70 14.55
C ASN A 126 13.96 -17.10 14.85
N LYS A 127 14.30 -17.16 16.15
CA LYS A 127 15.65 -17.42 16.62
C LYS A 127 16.18 -18.80 16.19
N HIS A 128 15.31 -19.77 15.94
CA HIS A 128 15.71 -21.13 15.52
C HIS A 128 16.43 -21.14 14.17
N LEU A 129 16.07 -20.26 13.24
CA LEU A 129 16.77 -20.12 11.95
C LEU A 129 18.06 -19.28 12.07
N SER A 130 18.09 -18.35 13.03
CA SER A 130 19.30 -17.56 13.33
C SER A 130 20.40 -18.36 14.05
N SER A 131 20.05 -19.48 14.70
CA SER A 131 21.02 -20.44 15.24
C SER A 131 21.54 -21.38 14.16
N ILE A 132 20.68 -21.87 13.25
CA ILE A 132 21.10 -22.74 12.14
C ILE A 132 22.15 -22.05 11.25
N HIS A 133 21.92 -20.79 10.85
CA HIS A 133 22.92 -20.04 10.07
C HIS A 133 24.25 -19.79 10.79
N ARG A 134 24.27 -19.78 12.14
CA ARG A 134 25.52 -19.68 12.91
C ARG A 134 26.29 -20.99 12.87
N HIS A 135 25.61 -22.12 13.04
CA HIS A 135 26.24 -23.44 12.97
C HIS A 135 26.76 -23.78 11.56
N ASP A 136 26.04 -23.42 10.51
CA ASP A 136 26.47 -23.67 9.12
C ASP A 136 27.70 -22.82 8.73
N ALA A 137 27.79 -21.58 9.23
CA ALA A 137 28.93 -20.69 8.98
C ALA A 137 30.20 -21.11 9.73
N ASP A 138 30.05 -21.80 10.87
CA ASP A 138 31.16 -22.36 11.63
C ASP A 138 31.62 -23.70 11.01
N ALA A 139 30.71 -24.53 10.49
CA ALA A 139 31.02 -25.77 9.79
C ALA A 139 31.70 -25.57 8.42
N GLN A 140 31.56 -24.40 7.79
CA GLN A 140 32.27 -24.04 6.55
C GLN A 140 33.68 -23.47 6.78
N LYS A 141 34.10 -23.31 8.04
CA LYS A 141 35.43 -22.78 8.41
C LYS A 141 36.39 -23.85 8.94
N GLU A 142 35.96 -25.09 9.06
CA GLU A 142 36.77 -26.29 9.34
C GLU A 142 37.16 -27.00 8.04
#